data_AF-A0A840QJ97-F1
#
_entry.id   AF-A0A840QJ97-F1
#
_cell.length_a   1.000
_cell.length_b   1.000
_cell.length_c   1.000
_cell.angle_alpha   90.00
_cell.angle_beta   90.00
_cell.angle_gamma   90.00
#
_symmetry.space_group_name_H-M   'P 1'
#
loop_
_entity.id
_entity.type
_entity.pdbx_description
1 polymer ?
#
loop_
_entity_poly.entity_id
_entity_poly.type
_entity_poly.pdbx_seq_one_letter_code
_entity_poly.pdbx_strand_id
1 'polypeptide(L)'
;MSNRPNNTTAIAAIALAAVVASAINLAVGTLTHASGAMPPMEFMGLEPVVYLPSTVFGVIAGAIGWAVIRRRAKHPEPLLRRLVPIVVGVSFIPDLVLYFVASMPFIPVLALMVMHIVIAAISVPVYQRVLPVPDPTPSSSPT
;
A
#
# COMPACT_ATOMS: atom_id res chain seq x y z
N MET A 1 -7.90 -9.52 28.68
CA MET A 1 -7.74 -10.67 27.76
C MET A 1 -7.31 -10.14 26.41
N SER A 2 -6.05 -10.35 26.00
CA SER A 2 -5.56 -9.91 24.68
C SER A 2 -6.09 -10.89 23.63
N ASN A 3 -7.15 -10.47 22.92
CA ASN A 3 -7.77 -11.25 21.86
C ASN A 3 -6.88 -11.12 20.61
N ARG A 4 -5.86 -11.98 20.49
CA ARG A 4 -5.04 -12.02 19.28
C ARG A 4 -5.95 -12.37 18.10
N PRO A 5 -5.98 -11.57 17.02
CA PRO A 5 -6.83 -11.87 15.88
C PRO A 5 -6.46 -13.24 15.33
N ASN A 6 -7.47 -14.10 15.16
CA ASN A 6 -7.27 -15.39 14.49
C ASN A 6 -6.93 -15.16 13.01
N ASN A 7 -6.30 -16.16 12.36
CA ASN A 7 -5.83 -16.01 10.97
C ASN A 7 -6.96 -15.61 10.01
N THR A 8 -8.18 -16.10 10.25
CA THR A 8 -9.36 -15.78 9.44
C THR A 8 -9.71 -14.30 9.52
N THR A 9 -9.73 -13.71 10.73
CA THR A 9 -9.97 -12.28 10.93
C THR A 9 -8.87 -11.44 10.27
N ALA A 10 -7.61 -11.85 10.35
CA ALA A 10 -6.51 -11.15 9.70
C ALA A 10 -6.65 -11.16 8.17
N ILE A 11 -6.96 -12.32 7.58
CA ILE A 11 -7.19 -12.47 6.14
C ILE A 11 -8.38 -11.61 5.70
N ALA A 12 -9.50 -11.67 6.42
CA ALA A 12 -10.69 -10.89 6.11
C ALA A 12 -10.42 -9.37 6.16
N ALA A 13 -9.66 -8.90 7.15
CA ALA A 13 -9.28 -7.49 7.26
C ALA A 13 -8.37 -7.04 6.11
N ILE A 14 -7.40 -7.87 5.70
CA ILE A 14 -6.51 -7.58 4.57
C ILE A 14 -7.30 -7.58 3.25
N ALA A 15 -8.23 -8.52 3.07
CA ALA A 15 -9.11 -8.56 1.90
C ALA A 15 -10.00 -7.31 1.84
N LEU A 16 -10.58 -6.90 2.97
CA LEU A 16 -11.35 -5.66 3.06
C LEU A 16 -10.49 -4.44 2.75
N ALA A 17 -9.24 -4.40 3.22
CA ALA A 17 -8.30 -3.32 2.87
C ALA A 17 -8.06 -3.24 1.36
N ALA A 18 -7.89 -4.37 0.68
CA ALA A 18 -7.75 -4.42 -0.77
C ALA A 18 -8.99 -3.90 -1.50
N VAL A 19 -10.19 -4.29 -1.05
CA VAL A 19 -11.47 -3.79 -1.61
C VAL A 19 -11.59 -2.28 -1.43
N VAL A 20 -11.34 -1.77 -0.22
CA VAL A 20 -11.42 -0.33 0.07
C VAL A 20 -10.40 0.47 -0.73
N ALA A 21 -9.14 0.02 -0.78
CA ALA A 21 -8.10 0.67 -1.58
C ALA A 21 -8.46 0.66 -3.07
N SER A 22 -8.99 -0.46 -3.57
CA SER A 22 -9.45 -0.58 -4.97
C SER A 22 -10.59 0.39 -5.29
N ALA A 23 -11.56 0.54 -4.38
CA ALA A 23 -12.67 1.48 -4.56
C ALA A 23 -12.19 2.94 -4.57
N ILE A 24 -11.24 3.30 -3.70
CA ILE A 24 -10.67 4.65 -3.67
C ILE A 24 -9.83 4.89 -4.93
N ASN A 25 -9.02 3.93 -5.38
CA ASN A 25 -8.26 4.05 -6.63
C ASN A 25 -9.18 4.16 -7.85
N LEU A 26 -10.32 3.47 -7.85
CA LEU A 26 -11.36 3.64 -8.87
C LEU A 26 -11.92 5.07 -8.87
N ALA A 27 -12.16 5.65 -7.69
CA ALA A 27 -12.58 7.05 -7.59
C ALA A 27 -11.48 8.00 -8.11
N VAL A 28 -10.22 7.79 -7.76
CA VAL A 28 -9.08 8.60 -8.26
C VAL A 28 -8.99 8.52 -9.79
N GLY A 29 -9.09 7.31 -10.36
CA GLY A 29 -9.06 7.11 -11.81
C GLY A 29 -10.21 7.80 -12.52
N THR A 30 -11.44 7.61 -12.04
CA THR A 30 -12.64 8.24 -12.61
C THR A 30 -12.61 9.76 -12.54
N LEU A 31 -12.17 10.35 -11.41
CA LEU A 31 -11.98 11.80 -11.29
C LEU A 31 -10.92 12.32 -12.26
N THR A 32 -9.83 11.56 -12.45
CA THR A 32 -8.76 11.94 -13.37
C THR A 32 -9.27 11.97 -14.82
N HIS A 33 -10.02 10.95 -15.24
CA HIS A 33 -10.66 10.96 -16.56
C HIS A 33 -11.70 12.09 -16.71
N ALA A 34 -12.51 12.32 -15.69
CA ALA A 34 -13.53 13.37 -15.71
C ALA A 34 -12.95 14.79 -15.78
N SER A 35 -11.70 14.99 -15.33
CA SER A 35 -11.01 16.28 -15.41
C SER A 35 -10.65 16.73 -16.84
N GLY A 36 -10.80 15.84 -17.84
CA GLY A 36 -10.39 16.12 -19.21
C GLY A 36 -8.88 16.23 -19.40
N ALA A 37 -8.09 15.84 -18.38
CA ALA A 37 -6.64 15.93 -18.41
C ALA A 37 -5.97 15.02 -19.46
N MET A 38 -6.73 14.16 -20.16
CA MET A 38 -6.25 13.29 -21.23
C MET A 38 -7.33 12.80 -22.21
N PRO A 39 -6.96 12.49 -23.47
CA PRO A 39 -7.79 11.67 -24.37
C PRO A 39 -7.96 10.24 -23.82
N PRO A 40 -9.15 9.62 -23.91
CA PRO A 40 -9.46 8.34 -23.25
C PRO A 40 -8.58 7.13 -23.63
N MET A 41 -7.88 7.17 -24.77
CA MET A 41 -7.21 5.99 -25.35
C MET A 41 -5.69 5.95 -25.16
N GLU A 42 -5.06 6.95 -24.53
CA GLU A 42 -3.59 7.06 -24.54
C GLU A 42 -2.89 6.63 -23.24
N PHE A 43 -3.61 6.28 -22.15
CA PHE A 43 -2.97 5.93 -20.87
C PHE A 43 -3.52 4.67 -20.21
N MET A 44 -2.95 3.53 -20.60
CA MET A 44 -3.30 2.22 -20.04
C MET A 44 -3.13 2.12 -18.51
N GLY A 45 -2.26 2.94 -17.89
CA GLY A 45 -2.03 2.91 -16.45
C GLY A 45 -3.26 3.27 -15.61
N LEU A 46 -4.17 4.07 -16.15
CA LEU A 46 -5.42 4.50 -15.48
C LEU A 46 -6.63 3.65 -15.90
N GLU A 47 -6.41 2.58 -16.68
CA GLU A 47 -7.47 1.63 -16.97
C GLU A 47 -7.75 0.75 -15.73
N PRO A 48 -9.01 0.60 -15.31
CA PRO A 48 -9.38 -0.24 -14.16
C PRO A 48 -8.83 -1.66 -14.25
N VAL A 49 -8.74 -2.22 -15.46
CA VAL A 49 -8.19 -3.55 -15.70
C VAL A 49 -6.71 -3.68 -15.33
N VAL A 50 -5.95 -2.57 -15.30
CA VAL A 50 -4.52 -2.54 -14.97
C VAL A 50 -4.29 -2.25 -13.49
N TYR A 51 -4.87 -1.19 -12.94
CA TYR A 51 -4.55 -0.78 -11.58
C TYR A 51 -5.31 -1.56 -10.50
N LEU A 52 -6.48 -2.15 -10.78
CA LEU A 52 -7.21 -2.93 -9.76
C LEU A 52 -6.47 -4.22 -9.38
N PRO A 53 -6.00 -5.06 -10.32
CA PRO A 53 -5.17 -6.21 -9.97
C PRO A 53 -3.86 -5.81 -9.29
N SER A 54 -3.23 -4.72 -9.76
CA SER A 54 -2.00 -4.18 -9.17
C SER A 54 -2.21 -3.70 -7.72
N THR A 55 -3.37 -3.11 -7.44
CA THR A 55 -3.78 -2.71 -6.08
C THR A 55 -3.86 -3.92 -5.16
N VAL A 56 -4.58 -4.96 -5.58
CA VAL A 56 -4.71 -6.21 -4.81
C VAL A 56 -3.34 -6.85 -4.58
N PHE A 57 -2.51 -6.92 -5.63
CA PHE A 57 -1.15 -7.43 -5.53
C PHE A 57 -0.29 -6.63 -4.54
N GLY A 58 -0.33 -5.30 -4.60
CA GLY A 58 0.40 -4.42 -3.69
C GLY A 58 0.00 -4.62 -2.23
N VAL A 59 -1.30 -4.80 -1.95
CA VAL A 59 -1.79 -5.12 -0.61
C VAL A 59 -1.27 -6.49 -0.15
N ILE A 60 -1.38 -7.53 -0.97
CA ILE A 60 -0.90 -8.87 -0.59
C ILE A 60 0.62 -8.87 -0.35
N ALA A 61 1.40 -8.27 -1.27
CA ALA A 61 2.84 -8.16 -1.15
C ALA A 61 3.25 -7.37 0.10
N GLY A 62 2.56 -6.27 0.41
CA GLY A 62 2.77 -5.49 1.63
C GLY A 62 2.51 -6.30 2.90
N ALA A 63 1.42 -7.06 2.94
CA ALA A 63 1.10 -7.93 4.07
C ALA A 63 2.15 -9.03 4.28
N ILE A 64 2.64 -9.63 3.20
CA ILE A 64 3.72 -10.63 3.23
C ILE A 64 5.01 -10.00 3.76
N GLY A 65 5.42 -8.86 3.20
CA GLY A 65 6.61 -8.13 3.64
C GLY A 65 6.55 -7.76 5.12
N TRP A 66 5.40 -7.25 5.58
CA TRP A 66 5.13 -6.96 6.98
C TRP A 66 5.27 -8.21 7.86
N ALA A 67 4.65 -9.33 7.45
CA ALA A 67 4.71 -10.59 8.19
C ALA A 67 6.12 -11.20 8.25
N VAL A 68 6.94 -11.03 7.20
CA VAL A 68 8.34 -11.48 7.21
C VAL A 68 9.17 -10.61 8.15
N ILE A 69 9.08 -9.29 8.02
CA ILE A 69 9.86 -8.34 8.83
C ILE A 69 9.52 -8.50 10.32
N ARG A 70 8.23 -8.57 10.68
CA ARG A 70 7.82 -8.74 12.08
C ARG A 70 8.37 -10.02 12.72
N ARG A 71 8.62 -11.08 11.92
CA ARG A 71 9.10 -12.39 12.40
C ARG A 71 10.62 -12.50 12.42
N ARG A 72 11.32 -11.77 11.55
CA ARG A 72 12.77 -11.94 11.31
C ARG A 72 13.62 -10.79 11.83
N ALA A 73 13.07 -9.59 11.98
CA ALA A 73 13.83 -8.43 12.41
C ALA A 73 14.06 -8.43 13.93
N LYS A 74 15.23 -7.96 14.36
CA LYS A 74 15.54 -7.72 15.79
C LYS A 74 14.72 -6.56 16.37
N HIS A 75 14.52 -5.50 15.56
CA HIS A 75 13.74 -4.31 15.90
C HIS A 75 12.73 -3.99 14.79
N PRO A 76 11.64 -4.77 14.70
CA PRO A 76 10.67 -4.69 13.61
C PRO A 76 9.95 -3.35 13.48
N GLU A 77 9.55 -2.72 14.59
CA GLU A 77 8.79 -1.47 14.57
C GLU A 77 9.57 -0.28 13.95
N PRO A 78 10.77 0.09 14.45
CA PRO A 78 11.52 1.20 13.86
C PRO A 78 11.95 0.90 12.42
N LEU A 79 12.18 -0.38 12.09
CA LEU A 79 12.49 -0.79 10.73
C LEU A 79 11.30 -0.59 9.79
N LEU A 80 10.10 -1.04 10.16
CA LEU A 80 8.89 -0.86 9.35
C LEU A 80 8.54 0.61 9.18
N ARG A 81 8.68 1.44 10.23
CA ARG A 81 8.44 2.88 10.14
C ARG A 81 9.35 3.58 9.12
N ARG A 82 10.56 3.05 8.90
CA ARG A 82 11.49 3.55 7.87
C ARG A 82 11.26 2.92 6.50
N LEU A 83 10.97 1.62 6.45
CA LEU A 83 10.79 0.90 5.20
C LEU A 83 9.51 1.27 4.47
N VAL A 84 8.39 1.49 5.17
CA VAL A 84 7.11 1.87 4.55
C VAL A 84 7.26 3.10 3.64
N PRO A 85 7.75 4.26 4.11
CA PRO A 85 7.90 5.43 3.24
C PRO A 85 8.94 5.21 2.12
N ILE A 86 10.01 4.43 2.38
CA ILE A 86 11.00 4.08 1.34
C ILE A 86 10.35 3.25 0.22
N VAL A 87 9.58 2.22 0.58
CA VAL A 87 8.91 1.34 -0.38
C VAL A 87 7.87 2.12 -1.19
N VAL A 88 7.12 3.03 -0.55
CA VAL A 88 6.19 3.93 -1.26
C VAL A 88 6.97 4.84 -2.23
N GLY A 89 8.07 5.44 -1.79
CA GLY A 89 8.91 6.27 -2.68
C GLY A 89 9.48 5.48 -3.85
N VAL A 90 9.95 4.25 -3.62
CA VAL A 90 10.44 3.36 -4.67
C VAL A 90 9.31 2.93 -5.62
N SER A 91 8.08 2.77 -5.12
CA SER A 91 6.92 2.43 -5.96
C SER A 91 6.54 3.53 -6.94
N PHE A 92 7.03 4.78 -6.76
CA PHE A 92 6.82 5.86 -7.72
C PHE A 92 7.78 5.81 -8.92
N ILE A 93 8.82 4.98 -8.90
CA ILE A 93 9.79 4.91 -10.01
C ILE A 93 9.11 4.62 -11.36
N PRO A 94 8.18 3.65 -11.48
CA PRO A 94 7.43 3.44 -12.72
C PRO A 94 6.67 4.69 -13.19
N ASP A 95 6.05 5.42 -12.25
CA ASP A 95 5.29 6.65 -12.55
C ASP A 95 6.22 7.76 -13.07
N LEU A 96 7.39 7.91 -12.45
CA LEU A 96 8.41 8.87 -12.88
C LEU A 96 9.02 8.49 -14.23
N VAL A 97 9.16 7.19 -14.53
CA VAL A 97 9.56 6.73 -15.86
C VAL A 97 8.52 7.13 -16.91
N LEU A 98 7.22 6.98 -16.62
CA LEU A 98 6.16 7.45 -17.52
C LEU A 98 6.27 8.96 -17.78
N TYR A 99 6.54 9.75 -16.75
CA TYR A 99 6.70 11.21 -16.91
C TYR A 99 7.95 11.61 -17.69
N PHE A 100 9.13 11.14 -17.25
CA PHE A 100 10.41 11.61 -17.79
C PHE A 100 10.81 10.93 -19.10
N VAL A 101 10.46 9.64 -19.28
CA VAL A 101 10.91 8.84 -20.43
C VAL A 101 9.82 8.76 -21.49
N ALA A 102 8.57 8.54 -21.09
CA ALA A 102 7.44 8.44 -22.02
C ALA A 102 6.70 9.78 -22.25
N SER A 103 7.18 10.87 -21.65
CA SER A 103 6.61 12.23 -21.79
C SER A 103 5.11 12.31 -21.49
N MET A 104 4.66 11.48 -20.54
CA MET A 104 3.25 11.43 -20.16
C MET A 104 2.82 12.70 -19.41
N PRO A 105 1.55 13.13 -19.53
CA PRO A 105 1.07 14.33 -18.85
C PRO A 105 1.18 14.22 -17.33
N PHE A 106 1.43 15.37 -16.68
CA PHE A 106 1.67 15.42 -15.24
C PHE A 106 0.48 14.91 -14.41
N ILE A 107 -0.75 15.27 -14.77
CA ILE A 107 -1.95 14.97 -13.98
C ILE A 107 -2.23 13.45 -13.86
N PRO A 108 -2.24 12.66 -14.96
CA PRO A 108 -2.32 11.19 -14.90
C PRO A 108 -1.22 10.53 -14.07
N VAL A 109 0.03 10.99 -14.21
CA VAL A 109 1.15 10.46 -13.43
C VAL A 109 0.96 10.75 -11.95
N LEU A 110 0.56 11.98 -11.61
CA LEU A 110 0.27 12.35 -10.23
C LEU A 110 -0.86 11.49 -9.65
N ALA A 111 -1.89 11.18 -10.44
CA ALA A 111 -2.97 10.30 -10.02
C ALA A 111 -2.46 8.88 -9.69
N LEU A 112 -1.55 8.30 -10.50
CA LEU A 112 -0.92 7.01 -10.18
C LEU A 112 -0.12 7.06 -8.87
N MET A 113 0.67 8.12 -8.68
CA MET A 113 1.42 8.31 -7.43
C MET A 113 0.48 8.42 -6.22
N VAL A 114 -0.65 9.10 -6.36
CA VAL A 114 -1.68 9.18 -5.32
C VAL A 114 -2.28 7.80 -5.01
N MET A 115 -2.51 6.95 -6.02
CA MET A 115 -3.01 5.58 -5.81
C MET A 115 -2.06 4.74 -4.96
N HIS A 116 -0.74 4.86 -5.15
CA HIS A 116 0.26 4.22 -4.29
C HIS A 116 0.17 4.69 -2.83
N ILE A 117 -0.04 5.99 -2.61
CA ILE A 117 -0.23 6.56 -1.27
C ILE A 117 -1.52 6.02 -0.63
N VAL A 118 -2.61 5.95 -1.39
CA VAL A 118 -3.90 5.37 -0.94
C VAL A 118 -3.71 3.94 -0.45
N ILE A 119 -3.02 3.10 -1.22
CA ILE A 119 -2.75 1.71 -0.86
C ILE A 119 -2.02 1.63 0.48
N ALA A 120 -0.96 2.43 0.66
CA ALA A 120 -0.19 2.45 1.90
C ALA A 120 -1.02 2.97 3.09
N ALA A 121 -1.76 4.06 2.90
CA ALA A 121 -2.57 4.70 3.92
C ALA A 121 -3.69 3.79 4.45
N ILE A 122 -4.29 2.97 3.58
CA ILE A 122 -5.33 2.01 3.97
C ILE A 122 -4.72 0.75 4.59
N SER A 123 -3.66 0.21 3.98
CA SER A 123 -3.20 -1.14 4.31
C SER A 123 -2.28 -1.18 5.53
N VAL A 124 -1.42 -0.18 5.72
CA VAL A 124 -0.46 -0.16 6.84
C VAL A 124 -1.17 -0.15 8.21
N PRO A 125 -2.21 0.67 8.46
CA PRO A 125 -2.96 0.59 9.72
C PRO A 125 -3.65 -0.75 9.93
N VAL A 126 -4.10 -1.40 8.85
CA VAL A 126 -4.67 -2.75 8.91
C VAL A 126 -3.60 -3.76 9.33
N TYR A 127 -2.41 -3.71 8.73
CA TYR A 127 -1.30 -4.58 9.11
C TYR A 127 -0.88 -4.39 10.57
N GLN A 128 -0.81 -3.14 11.04
CA GLN A 128 -0.49 -2.85 12.44
C GLN A 128 -1.50 -3.48 13.41
N ARG A 129 -2.79 -3.45 13.06
CA ARG A 129 -3.85 -4.01 13.91
C ARG A 129 -3.89 -5.54 13.88
N VAL A 130 -3.81 -6.15 12.69
CA VAL A 130 -4.02 -7.60 12.53
C VAL A 130 -2.74 -8.43 12.55
N LEU A 131 -1.59 -7.77 12.38
CA LEU A 131 -0.25 -8.37 12.44
C LEU A 131 0.66 -7.55 13.38
N PRO A 132 0.30 -7.43 14.67
CA PRO A 132 1.02 -6.58 15.61
C PRO A 132 2.48 -7.02 15.76
N VAL A 133 3.33 -6.02 15.94
CA VAL A 133 4.76 -6.20 16.20
C VAL A 133 4.94 -6.54 17.69
N PRO A 134 5.80 -7.51 18.07
CA PRO A 134 6.03 -7.84 19.48
C PRO A 134 6.64 -6.64 20.24
N ASP A 135 6.09 -6.34 21.42
CA ASP A 135 6.67 -5.34 22.32
C ASP A 135 8.05 -5.80 22.82
N PRO A 136 8.99 -4.87 23.05
CA PRO A 136 10.20 -5.17 23.81
C PRO A 136 9.79 -5.64 25.21
N THR A 137 10.14 -6.88 25.58
CA THR A 137 9.92 -7.39 26.94
C THR A 137 10.56 -6.44 27.96
N PRO A 138 9.84 -5.98 28.99
CA PRO A 138 10.45 -5.22 30.08
C PRO A 138 11.51 -6.11 30.73
N SER A 139 12.75 -5.63 30.81
CA SER A 139 13.83 -6.30 31.53
C SER A 139 13.39 -6.50 32.98
N SER A 140 13.31 -7.74 33.41
CA SER A 140 13.24 -8.08 34.83
C SER A 140 14.44 -7.45 35.54
N SER A 141 14.19 -6.45 36.38
CA SER A 141 15.21 -5.85 37.26
C SER A 141 15.84 -6.94 38.14
N PRO A 142 17.17 -7.08 38.19
CA PRO A 142 17.81 -7.96 39.17
C PRO A 142 17.66 -7.36 40.58
N THR A 143 17.26 -8.21 41.52
CA THR A 143 17.17 -7.98 42.97
C THR A 143 18.52 -7.69 43.60
#